data_AF-A0A1V6RWR0-F1
#
_entry.id   AF-A0A1V6RWR0-F1
#
_cell.length_a   1.000
_cell.length_b   1.000
_cell.length_c   1.000
_cell.angle_alpha   90.00
_cell.angle_beta   90.00
_cell.angle_gamma   90.00
#
_symmetry.space_group_name_H-M   'P 1'
#
loop_
_entity.id
_entity.type
_entity.pdbx_description
1 polymer ?
#
loop_
_entity_poly.entity_id
_entity_poly.type
_entity_poly.pdbx_seq_one_letter_code
_entity_poly.pdbx_strand_id
1 'polypeptide(L)'
;MEAQFSTTVLKYTSSVFRKILEDAVREEDDREQIFTSVAKKSKGNLLWIDLACKTLATEVVWNVLNVLDDLPGEFQKFYDNMKQRINSLLWKDGGYCNRVLYIMAAAYGSVAVSDLINLANIPSQVDLSTLVTKYLPFLELSGSMVSFTSASAE
;
A
#
# COMPACT_ATOMS: atom_id res chain seq x y z
N MET A 1 -15.93 26.18 3.51
CA MET A 1 -16.41 25.43 2.33
C MET A 1 -16.02 23.98 2.57
N GLU A 2 -16.91 23.24 3.24
CA GLU A 2 -16.65 21.86 3.65
C GLU A 2 -16.65 20.96 2.41
N ALA A 3 -15.59 20.18 2.24
CA ALA A 3 -15.52 19.19 1.18
C ALA A 3 -16.55 18.10 1.51
N GLN A 4 -17.70 18.12 0.84
CA GLN A 4 -18.73 17.11 1.02
C GLN A 4 -18.29 15.83 0.30
N PHE A 5 -17.65 14.93 1.05
CA PHE A 5 -17.26 13.62 0.55
C PHE A 5 -18.50 12.79 0.24
N SER A 6 -18.47 12.02 -0.84
CA SER A 6 -19.52 11.04 -1.12
C SER A 6 -19.63 10.03 0.03
N THR A 7 -20.85 9.70 0.43
CA THR A 7 -21.13 8.74 1.52
C THR A 7 -20.46 7.38 1.29
N THR A 8 -20.25 6.98 0.04
CA THR A 8 -19.51 5.76 -0.32
C THR A 8 -18.03 5.85 0.05
N VAL A 9 -17.40 7.00 -0.22
CA VAL A 9 -15.98 7.23 0.09
C VAL A 9 -15.77 7.22 1.59
N LEU A 10 -16.63 7.92 2.35
CA LEU A 10 -16.55 7.93 3.82
C LEU A 10 -16.70 6.52 4.40
N LYS A 11 -17.72 5.77 3.96
CA LYS A 11 -17.93 4.38 4.41
C LYS A 11 -16.76 3.47 4.04
N TYR A 12 -16.21 3.62 2.84
CA TYR A 12 -15.06 2.84 2.39
C TYR A 12 -13.83 3.16 3.23
N THR A 13 -13.47 4.44 3.35
CA THR A 13 -12.35 4.89 4.18
C THR A 13 -12.51 4.40 5.60
N SER A 14 -13.70 4.48 6.22
CA SER A 14 -13.91 3.99 7.59
C SER A 14 -13.69 2.48 7.68
N SER A 15 -14.16 1.71 6.69
CA SER A 15 -13.97 0.25 6.66
C SER A 15 -12.50 -0.14 6.51
N VAL A 16 -11.78 0.53 5.60
CA VAL A 16 -10.34 0.27 5.36
C VAL A 16 -9.51 0.72 6.54
N PHE A 17 -9.78 1.91 7.07
CA PHE A 17 -9.13 2.45 8.26
C PHE A 17 -9.28 1.51 9.45
N ARG A 18 -10.50 1.04 9.72
CA ARG A 18 -10.77 0.04 10.75
C ARG A 18 -9.99 -1.26 10.54
N LYS A 19 -9.94 -1.76 9.31
CA LYS A 19 -9.23 -3.02 9.02
C LYS A 19 -7.71 -2.89 9.19
N ILE A 20 -7.13 -1.72 8.91
CA ILE A 20 -5.69 -1.56 8.69
C ILE A 20 -4.99 -0.76 9.80
N LEU A 21 -5.66 0.23 10.41
CA LEU A 21 -5.02 1.24 11.27
C LEU A 21 -5.58 1.28 12.70
N GLU A 22 -6.72 0.64 13.01
CA GLU A 22 -7.30 0.66 14.36
C GLU A 22 -6.36 0.07 15.43
N ASP A 23 -5.61 -0.98 15.10
CA ASP A 23 -4.67 -1.59 16.06
C ASP A 23 -3.35 -0.81 16.18
N ALA A 24 -3.02 0.00 15.17
CA ALA A 24 -1.75 0.72 15.07
C ALA A 24 -1.80 2.09 15.75
N VAL A 25 -2.88 2.85 15.60
CA VAL A 25 -3.01 4.21 16.16
C VAL A 25 -3.94 4.15 17.36
N ARG A 26 -3.48 4.53 18.58
CA ARG A 26 -4.30 4.39 19.81
C ARG A 26 -5.08 5.66 20.17
N GLU A 27 -4.53 6.83 19.88
CA GLU A 27 -5.16 8.12 20.20
C GLU A 27 -6.30 8.43 19.24
N GLU A 28 -7.45 8.85 19.77
CA GLU A 28 -8.67 9.08 18.99
C GLU A 28 -8.55 10.32 18.08
N ASP A 29 -7.85 11.36 18.55
CA ASP A 29 -7.60 12.60 17.79
C ASP A 29 -6.71 12.33 16.56
N ASP A 30 -5.65 11.55 16.72
CA ASP A 30 -4.79 11.11 15.62
C ASP A 30 -5.59 10.32 14.57
N ARG A 31 -6.53 9.46 15.01
CA ARG A 31 -7.37 8.68 14.09
C ARG A 31 -8.29 9.57 13.27
N GLU A 32 -8.96 10.53 13.90
CA GLU A 32 -9.86 11.46 13.21
C GLU A 32 -9.10 12.34 12.20
N GLN A 33 -7.90 12.79 12.59
CA GLN A 33 -7.04 13.58 11.72
C GLN A 33 -6.57 12.78 10.50
N ILE A 34 -6.10 11.55 10.70
CA ILE A 34 -5.69 10.65 9.59
C ILE A 34 -6.88 10.38 8.68
N PHE A 35 -8.05 10.03 9.24
CA PHE A 35 -9.26 9.75 8.47
C PHE A 35 -9.66 10.94 7.58
N THR A 36 -9.70 12.13 8.17
CA THR A 36 -10.09 13.37 7.46
C THR A 36 -9.10 13.69 6.35
N SER A 37 -7.80 13.58 6.62
CA SER A 37 -6.75 13.83 5.64
C SER A 37 -6.76 12.82 4.49
N VAL A 38 -6.96 11.52 4.76
CA VAL A 38 -7.10 10.48 3.74
C VAL A 38 -8.32 10.75 2.86
N ALA A 39 -9.49 11.01 3.45
CA ALA A 39 -10.71 11.31 2.72
C ALA A 39 -10.50 12.52 1.79
N LYS A 40 -9.88 13.60 2.30
CA LYS A 40 -9.58 14.81 1.55
C LYS A 40 -8.61 14.60 0.39
N LYS A 41 -7.48 13.93 0.65
CA LYS A 41 -6.43 13.74 -0.36
C LYS A 41 -6.82 12.74 -1.45
N SER A 42 -7.65 11.75 -1.12
CA SER A 42 -8.09 10.74 -2.08
C SER A 42 -8.83 11.32 -3.28
N LYS A 43 -9.51 12.46 -3.13
CA LYS A 43 -10.44 13.02 -4.13
C LYS A 43 -11.45 11.97 -4.65
N GLY A 44 -11.82 11.01 -3.79
CA GLY A 44 -12.74 9.92 -4.12
C GLY A 44 -12.11 8.70 -4.80
N ASN A 45 -10.79 8.66 -4.97
CA ASN A 45 -10.09 7.50 -5.51
C ASN A 45 -9.92 6.41 -4.42
N LEU A 46 -10.68 5.31 -4.55
CA LEU A 46 -10.67 4.21 -3.59
C LEU A 46 -9.32 3.47 -3.55
N LEU A 47 -8.66 3.31 -4.70
CA LEU A 47 -7.33 2.70 -4.77
C LEU A 47 -6.27 3.56 -4.09
N TRP A 48 -6.39 4.89 -4.20
CA TRP A 48 -5.54 5.80 -3.43
C TRP A 48 -5.72 5.59 -1.93
N ILE A 49 -6.97 5.44 -1.46
CA ILE A 49 -7.27 5.19 -0.04
C ILE A 49 -6.62 3.89 0.43
N ASP A 50 -6.78 2.79 -0.32
CA ASP A 50 -6.16 1.52 0.04
C ASP A 50 -4.65 1.61 0.14
N LEU A 51 -4.00 2.18 -0.88
CA LEU A 51 -2.56 2.30 -0.92
C LEU A 51 -2.04 3.23 0.17
N ALA A 52 -2.76 4.32 0.45
CA ALA A 52 -2.41 5.23 1.54
C ALA A 52 -2.50 4.50 2.88
N CYS A 53 -3.63 3.88 3.20
CA CYS A 53 -3.80 3.15 4.46
C CYS A 53 -2.78 2.00 4.61
N LYS A 54 -2.51 1.23 3.56
CA LYS A 54 -1.47 0.19 3.57
C LYS A 54 -0.08 0.77 3.81
N THR A 55 0.25 1.89 3.17
CA THR A 55 1.52 2.59 3.39
C THR A 55 1.65 3.03 4.84
N LEU A 56 0.62 3.69 5.38
CA LEU A 56 0.60 4.17 6.76
C LEU A 56 0.72 3.05 7.79
N ALA A 57 0.19 1.86 7.50
CA ALA A 57 0.28 0.70 8.40
C ALA A 57 1.70 0.15 8.56
N THR A 58 2.59 0.43 7.60
CA THR A 58 4.00 0.01 7.66
C THR A 58 4.88 0.99 8.41
N GLU A 59 4.36 2.17 8.73
CA GLU A 59 5.08 3.25 9.38
C GLU A 59 4.96 3.16 10.91
N VAL A 60 5.93 3.73 11.60
CA VAL A 60 5.84 3.91 13.06
C VAL A 60 4.77 4.95 13.39
N VAL A 61 3.97 4.70 14.43
CA VAL A 61 2.77 5.49 14.79
C VAL A 61 3.02 7.01 14.81
N TRP A 62 4.13 7.44 15.43
CA TRP A 62 4.47 8.86 15.53
C TRP A 62 4.81 9.53 14.19
N ASN A 63 5.10 8.75 13.14
CA ASN A 63 5.45 9.24 11.81
C ASN A 63 4.27 9.17 10.81
N VAL A 64 3.16 8.53 11.19
CA VAL A 64 2.01 8.28 10.29
C VAL A 64 1.47 9.59 9.69
N LEU A 65 1.28 10.63 10.51
CA LEU A 65 0.77 11.92 10.05
C LEU A 65 1.74 12.61 9.08
N ASN A 66 3.05 12.59 9.37
CA ASN A 66 4.06 13.16 8.48
C ASN A 66 4.08 12.45 7.12
N VAL A 67 4.05 11.11 7.13
CA VAL A 67 4.02 10.32 5.90
C VAL A 67 2.75 10.60 5.12
N LEU A 68 1.60 10.71 5.79
CA LEU A 68 0.34 11.07 5.14
C LEU A 68 0.42 12.46 4.49
N ASP A 69 1.06 13.43 5.13
CA ASP A 69 1.26 14.78 4.57
C ASP A 69 2.16 14.77 3.33
N ASP A 70 3.14 13.88 3.27
CA ASP A 70 4.00 13.68 2.10
C ASP A 70 3.32 12.90 0.96
N LEU A 71 2.23 12.17 1.23
CA LEU A 71 1.51 11.46 0.18
C LEU A 71 0.84 12.45 -0.79
N PRO A 72 1.12 12.37 -2.11
CA PRO A 72 0.53 13.26 -3.08
C PRO A 72 -0.93 12.88 -3.33
N GLY A 73 -1.81 13.88 -3.43
CA GLY A 73 -3.24 13.65 -3.73
C GLY A 73 -3.54 13.30 -5.20
N GLU A 74 -2.54 13.32 -6.07
CA GLU A 74 -2.66 12.80 -7.45
C GLU A 74 -2.17 11.36 -7.47
N PHE A 75 -3.02 10.43 -7.93
CA PHE A 75 -2.70 9.01 -7.93
C PHE A 75 -1.44 8.66 -8.72
N GLN A 76 -1.23 9.26 -9.89
CA GLN A 76 -0.03 9.02 -10.69
C GLN A 76 1.25 9.40 -9.92
N LYS A 77 1.26 10.56 -9.27
CA LYS A 77 2.39 10.98 -8.43
C LYS A 77 2.60 10.05 -7.24
N PHE A 78 1.52 9.51 -6.67
CA PHE A 78 1.63 8.53 -5.59
C PHE A 78 2.30 7.25 -6.09
N TYR A 79 1.88 6.76 -7.25
CA TYR A 79 2.47 5.62 -7.91
C TYR A 79 3.96 5.84 -8.25
N ASP A 80 4.30 7.01 -8.80
CA ASP A 80 5.69 7.38 -9.11
C ASP A 80 6.55 7.47 -7.84
N ASN A 81 6.03 8.05 -6.75
CA ASN A 81 6.72 8.12 -5.47
C ASN A 81 7.01 6.71 -4.91
N MET A 82 6.06 5.78 -5.01
CA MET A 82 6.29 4.41 -4.55
C MET A 82 7.32 3.68 -5.41
N LYS A 83 7.31 3.88 -6.73
CA LYS A 83 8.39 3.39 -7.60
C LYS A 83 9.76 3.96 -7.20
N GLN A 84 9.83 5.26 -6.90
CA GLN A 84 11.06 5.88 -6.43
C GLN A 84 11.52 5.28 -5.09
N ARG A 85 10.61 5.07 -4.14
CA ARG A 85 10.91 4.39 -2.86
C ARG A 85 11.52 3.02 -3.10
N ILE A 86 10.91 2.19 -3.94
CA ILE A 86 11.43 0.86 -4.31
C ILE A 86 12.83 0.97 -4.91
N ASN A 87 13.05 1.92 -5.82
CA ASN A 87 14.35 2.12 -6.46
C ASN A 87 15.42 2.66 -5.51
N SER A 88 15.03 3.34 -4.42
CA SER A 88 15.93 3.83 -3.38
C SER A 88 16.24 2.79 -2.29
N LEU A 89 15.59 1.62 -2.30
CA LEU A 89 15.86 0.57 -1.32
C LEU A 89 17.32 0.13 -1.38
N LEU A 90 17.91 -0.08 -0.21
CA LEU A 90 19.31 -0.50 -0.09
C LEU A 90 19.50 -1.92 -0.64
N TRP A 91 20.75 -2.20 -1.02
CA TRP A 91 21.21 -3.49 -1.52
C TRP A 91 20.44 -3.96 -2.77
N LYS A 92 19.92 -5.20 -2.75
CA LYS A 92 19.23 -5.83 -3.87
C LYS A 92 17.70 -5.82 -3.71
N ASP A 93 17.17 -5.29 -2.60
CA ASP A 93 15.75 -5.34 -2.27
C ASP A 93 14.89 -4.64 -3.32
N GLY A 94 15.33 -3.48 -3.81
CA GLY A 94 14.67 -2.79 -4.93
C GLY A 94 14.67 -3.62 -6.21
N GLY A 95 15.75 -4.35 -6.49
CA GLY A 95 15.85 -5.25 -7.64
C GLY A 95 14.96 -6.50 -7.51
N TYR A 96 14.72 -6.99 -6.30
CA TYR A 96 13.77 -8.07 -6.04
C TYR A 96 12.32 -7.59 -6.18
N CYS A 97 12.00 -6.44 -5.57
CA CYS A 97 10.68 -5.81 -5.66
C CYS A 97 10.27 -5.55 -7.12
N ASN A 98 11.17 -4.99 -7.93
CA ASN A 98 10.90 -4.74 -9.35
C ASN A 98 10.66 -6.03 -10.14
N ARG A 99 11.40 -7.12 -9.86
CA ARG A 99 11.18 -8.42 -10.51
C ARG A 99 9.83 -9.02 -10.13
N VAL A 100 9.47 -8.96 -8.84
CA VAL A 100 8.15 -9.41 -8.36
C VAL A 100 7.05 -8.62 -9.06
N LEU A 101 7.14 -7.30 -9.13
CA LEU A 101 6.16 -6.46 -9.83
C LEU A 101 6.04 -6.80 -11.31
N TYR A 102 7.16 -7.05 -12.00
CA TYR A 102 7.15 -7.44 -13.41
C TYR A 102 6.42 -8.78 -13.64
N ILE A 103 6.69 -9.78 -12.79
CA ILE A 103 6.03 -11.08 -12.88
C ILE A 103 4.54 -10.97 -12.58
N MET A 104 4.17 -10.22 -11.53
CA MET A 104 2.77 -9.98 -11.19
C MET A 104 2.01 -9.30 -12.33
N ALA A 105 2.61 -8.28 -12.95
CA ALA A 105 2.01 -7.59 -14.10
C ALA A 105 1.86 -8.50 -15.32
N ALA A 106 2.76 -9.48 -15.51
CA ALA A 106 2.68 -10.44 -16.61
C ALA A 106 1.66 -11.58 -16.34
N ALA A 107 1.42 -11.92 -15.07
CA ALA A 107 0.57 -13.03 -14.69
C ALA A 107 -0.94 -12.71 -14.72
N TYR A 108 -1.32 -11.43 -14.71
CA TYR A 108 -2.71 -10.94 -14.71
C TYR A 108 -3.61 -11.68 -13.70
N GLY A 109 -3.10 -11.89 -12.48
CA GLY A 109 -3.84 -12.55 -11.40
C GLY A 109 -2.97 -12.97 -10.22
N SER A 110 -3.54 -13.83 -9.36
CA SER A 110 -2.85 -14.36 -8.18
C SER A 110 -1.73 -15.34 -8.55
N VAL A 111 -0.54 -15.17 -7.98
CA VAL A 111 0.63 -16.03 -8.20
C VAL A 111 1.05 -16.70 -6.90
N ALA A 112 1.41 -17.98 -6.96
CA ALA A 112 1.91 -18.68 -5.78
C ALA A 112 3.25 -18.09 -5.31
N VAL A 113 3.43 -18.01 -3.98
CA VAL A 113 4.67 -17.53 -3.35
C VAL A 113 5.89 -18.31 -3.84
N SER A 114 5.77 -19.63 -4.00
CA SER A 114 6.83 -20.49 -4.54
C SER A 114 7.22 -20.11 -5.96
N ASP A 115 6.24 -19.80 -6.80
CA ASP A 115 6.47 -19.44 -8.20
C ASP A 115 7.13 -18.07 -8.29
N LEU A 116 6.71 -17.10 -7.47
CA LEU A 116 7.38 -15.80 -7.38
C LEU A 116 8.83 -15.91 -6.92
N ILE A 117 9.11 -16.73 -5.89
CA ILE A 117 10.49 -16.96 -5.42
C ILE A 117 11.36 -17.49 -6.55
N ASN A 118 10.86 -18.49 -7.28
CA ASN A 118 11.58 -19.12 -8.39
C ASN A 118 11.76 -18.15 -9.57
N LEU A 119 10.68 -17.56 -10.07
CA LEU A 119 10.68 -16.69 -11.26
C LEU A 119 11.46 -15.39 -11.03
N ALA A 120 11.35 -14.79 -9.84
CA ALA A 120 12.10 -13.59 -9.50
C ALA A 120 13.55 -13.89 -9.07
N ASN A 121 13.95 -15.17 -9.00
CA ASN A 121 15.24 -15.61 -8.48
C ASN A 121 15.54 -14.99 -7.11
N ILE A 122 14.59 -15.12 -6.18
CA ILE A 122 14.73 -14.63 -4.81
C ILE A 122 15.60 -15.63 -4.04
N PRO A 123 16.75 -15.21 -3.48
CA PRO A 123 17.58 -16.09 -2.67
C PRO A 123 16.84 -16.56 -1.40
N SER A 124 17.16 -17.76 -0.91
CA SER A 124 16.50 -18.35 0.27
C SER A 124 16.61 -17.51 1.55
N GLN A 125 17.62 -16.65 1.65
CA GLN A 125 17.80 -15.73 2.79
C GLN A 125 16.91 -14.47 2.72
N VAL A 126 16.20 -14.25 1.61
CA VAL A 126 15.30 -13.10 1.43
C VAL A 126 13.87 -13.58 1.67
N ASP A 127 13.20 -13.00 2.67
CA ASP A 127 11.79 -13.28 2.93
C ASP A 127 10.90 -12.49 1.95
N LEU A 128 10.28 -13.19 1.00
CA LEU A 128 9.35 -12.59 0.05
C LEU A 128 8.15 -11.94 0.76
N SER A 129 7.71 -12.47 1.90
CA SER A 129 6.59 -11.93 2.67
C SER A 129 6.89 -10.52 3.14
N THR A 130 8.13 -10.29 3.62
CA THR A 130 8.61 -8.96 3.99
C THR A 130 8.66 -8.02 2.78
N LEU A 131 9.11 -8.48 1.61
CA LEU A 131 9.13 -7.64 0.41
C LEU A 131 7.72 -7.20 0.00
N VAL A 132 6.77 -8.12 -0.01
CA VAL A 132 5.38 -7.86 -0.39
C VAL A 132 4.70 -6.93 0.61
N THR A 133 4.76 -7.26 1.90
CA THR A 133 4.01 -6.51 2.93
C THR A 133 4.59 -5.14 3.21
N LYS A 134 5.92 -4.96 3.11
CA LYS A 134 6.58 -3.71 3.48
C LYS A 134 6.83 -2.77 2.31
N TYR A 135 7.20 -3.30 1.15
CA TYR A 135 7.68 -2.48 0.04
C TYR A 135 6.73 -2.43 -1.16
N LEU A 136 5.73 -3.32 -1.21
CA LEU A 136 4.81 -3.45 -2.33
C LEU A 136 3.35 -3.32 -1.87
N PRO A 137 2.92 -2.11 -1.44
CA PRO A 137 1.55 -1.90 -0.94
C PRO A 137 0.45 -2.17 -1.99
N PHE A 138 0.83 -2.29 -3.26
CA PHE A 138 -0.05 -2.69 -4.37
C PHE A 138 -0.40 -4.17 -4.36
N LEU A 139 0.37 -4.98 -3.65
CA LEU A 139 0.18 -6.42 -3.58
C LEU A 139 -0.40 -6.81 -2.22
N GLU A 140 -1.06 -7.97 -2.20
CA GLU A 140 -1.61 -8.57 -1.00
C GLU A 140 -1.16 -10.02 -0.92
N LEU A 141 -0.67 -10.41 0.25
CA LEU A 141 -0.32 -11.80 0.56
C LEU A 141 -1.53 -12.45 1.26
N SER A 142 -2.10 -13.47 0.63
CA SER A 142 -3.20 -14.25 1.17
C SER A 142 -2.81 -15.73 1.19
N GLY A 143 -2.45 -16.22 2.38
CA GLY A 143 -1.89 -17.57 2.54
C GLY A 143 -0.60 -17.73 1.75
N SER A 144 -0.61 -18.62 0.75
CA SER A 144 0.53 -18.89 -0.13
C SER A 144 0.41 -18.21 -1.50
N MET A 145 -0.49 -17.24 -1.65
CA MET A 145 -0.75 -16.54 -2.90
C MET A 145 -0.51 -15.04 -2.75
N VAL A 146 0.03 -14.42 -3.79
CA VAL A 146 0.18 -12.96 -3.91
C VAL A 146 -0.72 -12.47 -5.03
N SER A 147 -1.50 -11.43 -4.79
CA SER A 147 -2.38 -10.81 -5.79
C SER A 147 -2.27 -9.28 -5.75
N PHE A 148 -2.81 -8.58 -6.74
CA PHE A 148 -3.00 -7.14 -6.61
C PHE A 148 -4.09 -6.82 -5.58
N THR A 149 -3.93 -5.69 -4.89
CA THR A 149 -4.80 -5.21 -3.81
C THR A 149 -6.19 -4.79 -4.30
N SER A 150 -6.29 -4.38 -5.57
CA SER A 150 -7.57 -4.10 -6.19
C SER A 150 -7.56 -4.55 -7.66
N ALA A 151 -8.73 -4.93 -8.16
CA ALA A 151 -8.92 -5.23 -9.59
C ALA A 151 -8.68 -4.02 -10.50
N SER A 152 -8.53 -2.81 -9.94
CA SER A 152 -8.17 -1.60 -10.69
C SER A 152 -6.65 -1.40 -10.83
N ALA A 153 -5.85 -2.25 -10.17
CA ALA A 153 -4.40 -2.27 -10.26
C ALA A 153 -3.87 -3.38 -11.20
N GLU A 154 -4.77 -4.16 -11.81
CA GLU A 154 -4.50 -5.11 -12.91
C GLU A 154 -4.44 -4.40 -14.27
#